data_AF-A0A453J0V5-F1
#
_entry.id   AF-A0A453J0V5-F1
#
_cell.length_a   1.000
_cell.length_b   1.000
_cell.length_c   1.000
_cell.angle_alpha   90.00
_cell.angle_beta   90.00
_cell.angle_gamma   90.00
#
_symmetry.space_group_name_H-M   'P 1'
#
loop_
_entity.id
_entity.type
_entity.pdbx_description
1 polymer ?
#
loop_
_entity_poly.entity_id
_entity_poly.type
_entity_poly.pdbx_seq_one_letter_code
_entity_poly.pdbx_strand_id
1 'polypeptide(L)'
;LRGIAPHPSKENSTTHTRPEEEGKREARRRMRQASRFKRMCVFCGSSQGNKSSYHDAAIDLANQLVGGGIDLVYGGGSIGLMGLVSQAVYHGGRHVIGVIPKTLMTPEIVGEMVGEVRPVGDMHQRKAEMARLSDAFIALPGGYGTLEELLEVITWAQLGIHHKPVGLLNVEGYYDSLLTFIDQAVEEGFVSPAARRIIVSAPTAHQLMEKLEEYVPYYEMVASGLDWEADRLDF
;
A
#
# COMPACT_ATOMS: atom_id res chain seq x y z
N LEU A 1 55.05 39.18 47.23
CA LEU A 1 54.17 38.37 48.11
C LEU A 1 52.72 38.79 47.89
N ARG A 2 52.00 38.18 46.93
CA ARG A 2 50.55 38.37 46.74
C ARG A 2 49.92 37.09 46.16
N GLY A 3 48.90 36.60 46.86
CA GLY A 3 47.67 35.99 46.33
C GLY A 3 47.75 34.65 45.61
N ILE A 4 47.39 33.56 46.30
CA ILE A 4 46.93 32.30 45.69
C ILE A 4 45.41 32.42 45.50
N ALA A 5 44.91 32.19 44.29
CA ALA A 5 43.48 32.07 43.97
C ALA A 5 43.13 30.59 43.71
N PRO A 6 41.89 30.14 43.99
CA PRO A 6 41.51 28.73 43.92
C PRO A 6 41.02 28.29 42.51
N HIS A 7 41.17 27.00 42.23
CA HIS A 7 40.63 26.29 41.05
C HIS A 7 39.09 26.24 41.05
N PRO A 8 38.41 26.35 39.89
CA PRO A 8 37.02 25.95 39.77
C PRO A 8 36.89 24.47 39.38
N SER A 9 35.90 23.84 40.01
CA SER A 9 35.42 22.46 39.84
C SER A 9 34.80 22.21 38.46
N LYS A 10 35.03 21.01 37.91
CA LYS A 10 34.35 20.50 36.71
C LYS A 10 32.90 20.15 37.04
N GLU A 11 31.94 20.85 36.43
CA GLU A 11 30.55 20.38 36.32
C GLU A 11 30.42 19.43 35.12
N ASN A 12 29.96 18.22 35.41
CA ASN A 12 29.60 17.21 34.41
C ASN A 12 28.23 17.59 33.83
N SER A 13 28.22 18.09 32.59
CA SER A 13 27.01 18.29 31.80
C SER A 13 26.53 16.94 31.27
N THR A 14 25.60 16.30 31.98
CA THR A 14 24.74 15.26 31.40
C THR A 14 23.68 15.96 30.56
N THR A 15 23.84 15.88 29.24
CA THR A 15 22.86 16.35 28.25
C THR A 15 21.56 15.56 28.39
N HIS A 16 20.55 16.16 29.00
CA HIS A 16 19.17 15.67 28.97
C HIS A 16 18.57 16.01 27.60
N THR A 17 18.45 15.02 26.71
CA THR A 17 17.67 15.16 25.46
C THR A 17 16.18 15.28 25.80
N ARG A 18 15.48 16.22 25.16
CA ARG A 18 14.04 16.46 25.43
C ARG A 18 13.22 15.28 24.89
N PRO A 19 12.17 14.81 25.59
CA PRO A 19 11.32 13.70 25.15
C PRO A 19 10.75 13.85 23.73
N GLU A 20 10.49 15.09 23.30
CA GLU A 20 10.02 15.42 21.94
C GLU A 20 11.08 15.14 20.85
N GLU A 21 12.37 15.28 21.17
CA GLU A 21 13.46 14.97 20.24
C GLU A 21 13.68 13.47 20.13
N GLU A 22 13.51 12.72 21.23
CA GLU A 22 13.57 11.26 21.23
C GLU A 22 12.42 10.66 20.43
N GLY A 23 11.18 11.14 20.60
CA GLY A 23 10.03 10.70 19.79
C GLY A 23 10.20 10.97 18.29
N LYS A 24 10.75 12.14 17.92
CA LYS A 24 11.07 12.46 16.52
C LYS A 24 12.20 11.58 15.97
N ARG A 25 13.16 11.21 16.80
CA ARG A 25 14.31 10.38 16.40
C ARG A 25 13.91 8.90 16.26
N GLU A 26 12.99 8.43 17.09
CA GLU A 26 12.41 7.09 17.02
C GLU A 26 11.45 6.95 15.84
N ALA A 27 10.63 7.98 15.57
CA ALA A 27 9.83 8.07 14.34
C ALA A 27 10.72 8.08 13.08
N ARG A 28 11.81 8.87 13.07
CA ARG A 28 12.81 8.85 11.99
C ARG A 28 13.54 7.52 11.86
N ARG A 29 13.69 6.76 12.95
CA ARG A 29 14.33 5.44 12.95
C ARG A 29 13.37 4.36 12.44
N ARG A 30 12.08 4.44 12.76
CA ARG A 30 11.02 3.59 12.16
C ARG A 30 10.86 3.87 10.67
N MET A 31 10.86 5.14 10.26
CA MET A 31 10.90 5.54 8.83
C MET A 31 12.19 5.11 8.10
N ARG A 32 13.26 4.78 8.83
CA ARG A 32 14.53 4.28 8.29
C ARG A 32 14.65 2.76 8.25
N GLN A 33 13.69 2.04 8.84
CA GLN A 33 13.66 0.59 8.71
C GLN A 33 13.09 0.30 7.33
N ALA A 34 13.87 -0.37 6.47
CA ALA A 34 13.41 -0.78 5.15
C ALA A 34 12.13 -1.61 5.30
N SER A 35 11.12 -1.30 4.50
CA SER A 35 9.85 -2.03 4.49
C SER A 35 10.09 -3.53 4.22
N ARG A 36 9.23 -4.39 4.79
CA ARG A 36 9.24 -5.82 4.41
C ARG A 36 8.71 -6.06 3.00
N PHE A 37 8.00 -5.09 2.43
CA PHE A 37 7.47 -5.15 1.07
C PHE A 37 8.50 -4.67 0.07
N LYS A 38 8.69 -5.43 -1.01
CA LYS A 38 9.48 -5.00 -2.16
C LYS A 38 8.60 -4.30 -3.18
N ARG A 39 7.40 -4.82 -3.41
CA ARG A 39 6.42 -4.30 -4.37
C ARG A 39 5.02 -4.25 -3.77
N MET A 40 4.30 -3.16 -4.02
CA MET A 40 2.90 -3.06 -3.65
C MET A 40 2.03 -2.73 -4.86
N CYS A 41 0.91 -3.42 -4.96
CA CYS A 41 -0.11 -3.13 -5.95
C CYS A 41 -1.01 -2.01 -5.48
N VAL A 42 -1.21 -0.98 -6.29
CA VAL A 42 -2.20 0.07 -6.01
C VAL A 42 -3.34 0.01 -7.02
N PHE A 43 -4.55 -0.22 -6.51
CA PHE A 43 -5.81 -0.06 -7.23
C PHE A 43 -6.35 1.33 -6.94
N CYS A 44 -6.70 2.12 -7.95
CA CYS A 44 -7.20 3.47 -7.76
C CYS A 44 -7.98 3.97 -8.98
N GLY A 45 -8.75 5.04 -8.81
CA GLY A 45 -9.52 5.63 -9.90
C GLY A 45 -8.67 6.12 -11.07
N SER A 46 -9.13 5.85 -12.30
CA SER A 46 -8.68 6.52 -13.52
C SER A 46 -9.13 7.99 -13.61
N SER A 47 -10.02 8.41 -12.70
CA SER A 47 -10.40 9.80 -12.45
C SER A 47 -9.76 10.30 -11.15
N GLN A 48 -9.65 11.62 -10.98
CA GLN A 48 -9.11 12.24 -9.75
C GLN A 48 -10.14 12.32 -8.61
N GLY A 49 -11.43 12.13 -8.92
CA GLY A 49 -12.54 12.45 -8.03
C GLY A 49 -12.78 13.96 -7.89
N ASN A 50 -13.73 14.33 -7.02
CA ASN A 50 -14.20 15.71 -6.89
C ASN A 50 -13.62 16.44 -5.66
N LYS A 51 -12.72 15.81 -4.90
CA LYS A 51 -12.13 16.36 -3.68
C LYS A 51 -10.61 16.34 -3.80
N SER A 52 -9.96 17.44 -3.41
CA SER A 52 -8.49 17.52 -3.42
C SER A 52 -7.83 16.54 -2.45
N SER A 53 -8.52 16.14 -1.39
CA SER A 53 -8.03 15.15 -0.44
C SER A 53 -7.70 13.79 -1.07
N TYR A 54 -8.38 13.40 -2.16
CA TYR A 54 -8.03 12.16 -2.88
C TYR A 54 -6.70 12.29 -3.64
N HIS A 55 -6.45 13.45 -4.23
CA HIS A 55 -5.16 13.78 -4.83
C HIS A 55 -4.06 13.76 -3.76
N ASP A 56 -4.28 14.44 -2.63
CA ASP A 56 -3.28 14.56 -1.57
C ASP A 56 -2.95 13.20 -0.95
N ALA A 57 -3.97 12.34 -0.77
CA ALA A 57 -3.78 10.97 -0.31
C ALA A 57 -3.02 10.09 -1.30
N ALA A 58 -3.21 10.28 -2.61
CA ALA A 58 -2.44 9.57 -3.63
C ALA A 58 -0.96 9.94 -3.60
N ILE A 59 -0.65 11.22 -3.43
CA ILE A 59 0.72 11.72 -3.29
C ILE A 59 1.35 11.27 -1.96
N ASP A 60 0.60 11.34 -0.85
CA ASP A 60 1.08 10.85 0.45
C ASP A 60 1.41 9.36 0.40
N LEU A 61 0.54 8.54 -0.21
CA LEU A 61 0.80 7.12 -0.41
C LEU A 61 2.08 6.90 -1.22
N ALA A 62 2.24 7.58 -2.36
CA ALA A 62 3.45 7.47 -3.16
C ALA A 62 4.72 7.82 -2.34
N ASN A 63 4.65 8.87 -1.51
CA ASN A 63 5.76 9.25 -0.63
C ASN A 63 6.07 8.18 0.42
N GLN A 64 5.06 7.50 0.99
CA GLN A 64 5.30 6.37 1.89
C GLN A 64 5.99 5.20 1.16
N LEU A 65 5.57 4.87 -0.07
CA LEU A 65 6.21 3.83 -0.88
C LEU A 65 7.68 4.18 -1.16
N VAL A 66 7.94 5.42 -1.58
CA VAL A 66 9.30 5.92 -1.84
C VAL A 66 10.16 5.88 -0.58
N GLY A 67 9.66 6.40 0.53
CA GLY A 67 10.36 6.40 1.82
C GLY A 67 10.67 4.99 2.35
N GLY A 68 9.78 4.04 2.09
CA GLY A 68 9.96 2.63 2.45
C GLY A 68 10.85 1.83 1.50
N GLY A 69 11.29 2.41 0.38
CA GLY A 69 12.05 1.70 -0.65
C GLY A 69 11.22 0.69 -1.45
N ILE A 70 9.91 0.94 -1.58
CA ILE A 70 8.93 0.02 -2.17
C ILE A 70 8.69 0.41 -3.64
N ASP A 71 8.65 -0.58 -4.53
CA ASP A 71 8.28 -0.41 -5.94
C ASP A 71 6.75 -0.49 -6.13
N LEU A 72 6.24 0.15 -7.19
CA LEU A 72 4.82 0.18 -7.50
C LEU A 72 4.46 -0.83 -8.60
N VAL A 73 3.40 -1.59 -8.35
CA VAL A 73 2.65 -2.33 -9.38
C VAL A 73 1.28 -1.67 -9.51
N TYR A 74 0.80 -1.44 -10.72
CA TYR A 74 -0.52 -0.83 -10.91
C TYR A 74 -1.10 -1.13 -12.30
N GLY A 75 -2.27 -0.59 -12.57
CA GLY A 75 -3.07 -0.88 -13.75
C GLY A 75 -2.61 -0.25 -15.08
N GLY A 76 -1.51 0.51 -15.12
CA GLY A 76 -0.91 1.00 -16.38
C GLY A 76 -1.58 2.23 -17.04
N GLY A 77 -2.40 3.00 -16.32
CA GLY A 77 -2.98 4.25 -16.81
C GLY A 77 -2.14 5.49 -16.44
N SER A 78 -2.24 6.58 -17.19
CA SER A 78 -1.49 7.83 -16.90
C SER A 78 -2.34 8.98 -16.35
N ILE A 79 -3.65 8.77 -16.22
CA ILE A 79 -4.62 9.79 -15.79
C ILE A 79 -5.19 9.50 -14.41
N GLY A 80 -5.87 10.49 -13.82
CA GLY A 80 -6.52 10.33 -12.52
C GLY A 80 -5.55 10.07 -11.38
N LEU A 81 -6.02 9.34 -10.35
CA LEU A 81 -5.16 8.94 -9.24
C LEU A 81 -4.04 7.97 -9.69
N MET A 82 -4.29 7.16 -10.73
CA MET A 82 -3.29 6.26 -11.30
C MET A 82 -2.06 7.02 -11.80
N GLY A 83 -2.27 8.11 -12.54
CA GLY A 83 -1.20 8.99 -13.01
C GLY A 83 -0.43 9.64 -11.86
N LEU A 84 -1.15 10.14 -10.85
CA LEU A 84 -0.54 10.81 -9.70
C LEU A 84 0.37 9.86 -8.91
N VAL A 85 -0.11 8.67 -8.56
CA VAL A 85 0.67 7.68 -7.80
C VAL A 85 1.89 7.23 -8.61
N SER A 86 1.70 6.85 -9.88
CA SER A 86 2.78 6.35 -10.72
C SER A 86 3.89 7.38 -10.95
N GLN A 87 3.54 8.62 -11.27
CA GLN A 87 4.51 9.71 -11.45
C GLN A 87 5.26 10.02 -10.16
N ALA A 88 4.56 10.15 -9.03
CA ALA A 88 5.19 10.45 -7.76
C ALA A 88 6.17 9.35 -7.31
N VAL A 89 5.80 8.08 -7.47
CA VAL A 89 6.70 6.94 -7.17
C VAL A 89 7.91 6.93 -8.10
N TYR A 90 7.71 7.12 -9.41
CA TYR A 90 8.78 7.14 -10.39
C TYR A 90 9.78 8.28 -10.15
N HIS A 91 9.28 9.50 -9.93
CA HIS A 91 10.12 10.66 -9.61
C HIS A 91 10.82 10.54 -8.26
N GLY A 92 10.25 9.77 -7.33
CA GLY A 92 10.91 9.36 -6.09
C GLY A 92 12.03 8.34 -6.27
N GLY A 93 12.32 7.89 -7.51
CA GLY A 93 13.41 6.97 -7.82
C GLY A 93 13.11 5.50 -7.53
N ARG A 94 11.83 5.14 -7.43
CA ARG A 94 11.38 3.75 -7.30
C ARG A 94 10.93 3.20 -8.64
N HIS A 95 10.93 1.88 -8.77
CA HIS A 95 10.46 1.24 -9.99
C HIS A 95 8.93 1.24 -10.05
N VAL A 96 8.38 1.44 -11.25
CA VAL A 96 6.94 1.44 -11.51
C VAL A 96 6.66 0.41 -12.60
N ILE A 97 5.70 -0.48 -12.37
CA ILE A 97 5.28 -1.53 -13.31
C ILE A 97 3.79 -1.39 -13.60
N GLY A 98 3.46 -0.93 -14.80
CA GLY A 98 2.09 -0.86 -15.31
C GLY A 98 1.70 -2.13 -16.06
N VAL A 99 0.71 -2.88 -15.57
CA VAL A 99 0.17 -4.05 -16.27
C VAL A 99 -1.10 -3.65 -17.01
N ILE A 100 -1.08 -3.77 -18.34
CA ILE A 100 -2.17 -3.27 -19.20
C ILE A 100 -2.53 -4.30 -20.28
N PRO A 101 -3.81 -4.59 -20.53
CA PRO A 101 -4.20 -5.43 -21.66
C PRO A 101 -3.89 -4.71 -22.96
N LYS A 102 -3.43 -5.46 -23.97
CA LYS A 102 -3.12 -4.90 -25.30
C LYS A 102 -4.30 -4.14 -25.91
N THR A 103 -5.53 -4.55 -25.61
CA THR A 103 -6.77 -3.90 -26.09
C THR A 103 -7.02 -2.53 -25.48
N LEU A 104 -6.42 -2.21 -24.33
CA LEU A 104 -6.54 -0.91 -23.66
C LEU A 104 -5.32 -0.01 -23.88
N MET A 105 -4.35 -0.45 -24.70
CA MET A 105 -3.18 0.35 -25.05
C MET A 105 -3.51 1.41 -26.12
N THR A 106 -4.51 2.25 -25.87
CA THR A 106 -4.83 3.39 -26.72
C THR A 106 -4.12 4.65 -26.21
N PRO A 107 -3.78 5.63 -27.07
CA PRO A 107 -3.10 6.86 -26.65
C PRO A 107 -3.82 7.60 -25.51
N GLU A 108 -5.15 7.54 -25.46
CA GLU A 108 -5.98 8.22 -24.46
C GLU A 108 -5.89 7.59 -23.07
N ILE A 109 -5.69 6.26 -22.99
CA ILE A 109 -5.62 5.51 -21.73
C ILE A 109 -4.19 5.44 -21.23
N VAL A 110 -3.27 5.18 -22.17
CA VAL A 110 -1.84 5.04 -21.90
C VAL A 110 -1.21 6.39 -21.61
N GLY A 111 -1.49 7.43 -22.40
CA GLY A 111 -0.82 8.73 -22.29
C GLY A 111 0.70 8.61 -22.19
N GLU A 112 1.34 9.49 -21.43
CA GLU A 112 2.76 9.37 -21.07
C GLU A 112 2.92 8.50 -19.82
N MET A 113 3.12 7.20 -20.02
CA MET A 113 3.43 6.27 -18.92
C MET A 113 4.87 6.46 -18.42
N VAL A 114 5.06 6.23 -17.12
CA VAL A 114 6.37 6.17 -16.46
C VAL A 114 6.70 4.74 -16.04
N GLY A 115 7.98 4.38 -16.09
CA GLY A 115 8.45 3.05 -15.69
C GLY A 115 8.24 1.95 -16.74
N GLU A 116 8.20 0.71 -16.26
CA GLU A 116 8.00 -0.50 -17.08
C GLU A 116 6.52 -0.68 -17.43
N VAL A 117 6.26 -1.05 -18.68
CA VAL A 117 4.92 -1.41 -19.17
C VAL A 117 4.90 -2.88 -19.54
N ARG A 118 3.96 -3.63 -18.95
CA ARG A 118 3.74 -5.06 -19.20
C ARG A 118 2.43 -5.29 -19.94
N PRO A 119 2.47 -5.51 -21.27
CA PRO A 119 1.28 -5.84 -22.03
C PRO A 119 0.82 -7.28 -21.79
N VAL A 120 -0.47 -7.48 -21.53
CA VAL A 120 -1.09 -8.81 -21.35
C VAL A 120 -2.24 -9.04 -22.34
N GLY A 121 -2.70 -10.29 -22.46
CA GLY A 121 -3.73 -10.68 -23.42
C GLY A 121 -5.12 -10.16 -23.07
N ASP A 122 -5.48 -10.18 -21.79
CA ASP A 122 -6.83 -9.86 -21.30
C ASP A 122 -6.84 -9.32 -19.86
N MET A 123 -8.04 -9.01 -19.35
CA MET A 123 -8.23 -8.48 -18.00
C MET A 123 -7.95 -9.50 -16.88
N HIS A 124 -8.13 -10.79 -17.12
CA HIS A 124 -7.84 -11.82 -16.13
C HIS A 124 -6.33 -11.97 -15.95
N GLN A 125 -5.59 -12.06 -17.06
CA GLN A 125 -4.12 -12.08 -17.04
C GLN A 125 -3.55 -10.81 -16.39
N ARG A 126 -4.19 -9.65 -16.61
CA ARG A 126 -3.80 -8.39 -15.96
C ARG A 126 -3.85 -8.50 -14.44
N LYS A 127 -4.99 -8.91 -13.88
CA LYS A 127 -5.18 -9.03 -12.44
C LYS A 127 -4.26 -10.10 -11.84
N ALA A 128 -4.12 -11.24 -12.51
CA ALA A 128 -3.22 -12.31 -12.09
C ALA A 128 -1.75 -11.85 -12.05
N GLU A 129 -1.27 -11.16 -13.08
CA GLU A 129 0.11 -10.65 -13.12
C GLU A 129 0.34 -9.55 -12.07
N MET A 130 -0.62 -8.62 -11.89
CA MET A 130 -0.55 -7.61 -10.82
C MET A 130 -0.46 -8.26 -9.43
N ALA A 131 -1.26 -9.29 -9.18
CA ALA A 131 -1.23 -10.03 -7.93
C ALA A 131 0.06 -10.83 -7.75
N ARG A 132 0.58 -11.46 -8.80
CA ARG A 132 1.83 -12.23 -8.76
C ARG A 132 3.04 -11.36 -8.42
N LEU A 133 3.09 -10.13 -8.95
CA LEU A 133 4.23 -9.23 -8.78
C LEU A 133 4.29 -8.51 -7.43
N SER A 134 3.21 -8.57 -6.65
CA SER A 134 3.02 -7.70 -5.49
C SER A 134 3.12 -8.49 -4.19
N ASP A 135 3.65 -7.86 -3.13
CA ASP A 135 3.71 -8.42 -1.78
C ASP A 135 2.51 -8.00 -0.93
N ALA A 136 1.80 -6.95 -1.36
CA ALA A 136 0.61 -6.39 -0.72
C ALA A 136 -0.24 -5.59 -1.71
N PHE A 137 -1.48 -5.31 -1.34
CA PHE A 137 -2.45 -4.55 -2.13
C PHE A 137 -2.95 -3.33 -1.36
N ILE A 138 -3.14 -2.21 -2.04
CA ILE A 138 -3.78 -1.01 -1.49
C ILE A 138 -4.84 -0.52 -2.49
N ALA A 139 -6.04 -0.22 -1.99
CA ALA A 139 -7.04 0.51 -2.74
C ALA A 139 -7.14 1.96 -2.24
N LEU A 140 -6.91 2.90 -3.16
CA LEU A 140 -7.28 4.31 -3.05
C LEU A 140 -8.69 4.51 -3.65
N PRO A 141 -9.37 5.63 -3.34
CA PRO A 141 -10.68 5.95 -3.93
C PRO A 141 -10.74 5.71 -5.44
N GLY A 142 -11.82 5.06 -5.89
CA GLY A 142 -11.94 4.61 -7.27
C GLY A 142 -13.31 4.02 -7.57
N GLY A 143 -13.62 3.87 -8.86
CA GLY A 143 -14.92 3.38 -9.31
C GLY A 143 -15.06 1.86 -9.30
N TYR A 144 -15.96 1.35 -10.14
CA TYR A 144 -16.24 -0.09 -10.24
C TYR A 144 -15.00 -0.94 -10.56
N GLY A 145 -14.08 -0.46 -11.39
CA GLY A 145 -12.84 -1.20 -11.69
C GLY A 145 -11.99 -1.43 -10.44
N THR A 146 -11.80 -0.39 -9.62
CA THR A 146 -11.07 -0.49 -8.35
C THR A 146 -11.76 -1.43 -7.36
N LEU A 147 -13.10 -1.38 -7.29
CA LEU A 147 -13.87 -2.27 -6.43
C LEU A 147 -13.80 -3.73 -6.88
N GLU A 148 -13.82 -3.97 -8.19
CA GLU A 148 -13.71 -5.30 -8.78
C GLU A 148 -12.34 -5.93 -8.50
N GLU A 149 -11.26 -5.18 -8.71
CA GLU A 149 -9.89 -5.58 -8.40
C GLU A 149 -9.71 -5.85 -6.89
N LEU A 150 -10.25 -4.98 -6.05
CA LEU A 150 -10.20 -5.10 -4.59
C LEU A 150 -10.94 -6.35 -4.09
N LEU A 151 -12.19 -6.55 -4.51
CA LEU A 151 -13.00 -7.69 -4.06
C LEU A 151 -12.41 -9.02 -4.54
N GLU A 152 -11.77 -9.05 -5.70
CA GLU A 152 -11.10 -10.25 -6.20
C GLU A 152 -9.92 -10.66 -5.30
N VAL A 153 -9.02 -9.73 -4.93
CA VAL A 153 -7.89 -10.07 -4.04
C VAL A 153 -8.35 -10.40 -2.61
N ILE A 154 -9.45 -9.80 -2.13
CA ILE A 154 -10.07 -10.20 -0.86
C ILE A 154 -10.58 -11.65 -0.94
N THR A 155 -11.25 -11.99 -2.04
CA THR A 155 -11.79 -13.34 -2.27
C THR A 155 -10.66 -14.36 -2.37
N TRP A 156 -9.57 -14.03 -3.07
CA TRP A 156 -8.39 -14.90 -3.14
C TRP A 156 -7.72 -15.11 -1.78
N ALA A 157 -7.59 -14.06 -0.96
CA ALA A 157 -7.13 -14.21 0.42
C ALA A 157 -8.04 -15.14 1.24
N GLN A 158 -9.37 -14.96 1.13
CA GLN A 158 -10.35 -15.79 1.82
C GLN A 158 -10.27 -17.28 1.41
N LEU A 159 -9.99 -17.54 0.12
CA LEU A 159 -9.80 -18.90 -0.41
C LEU A 159 -8.44 -19.51 -0.06
N GLY A 160 -7.54 -18.76 0.60
CA GLY A 160 -6.18 -19.20 0.90
C GLY A 160 -5.23 -19.16 -0.30
N ILE A 161 -5.64 -18.51 -1.40
CA ILE A 161 -4.84 -18.40 -2.63
C ILE A 161 -3.60 -17.52 -2.41
N HIS A 162 -3.68 -16.54 -1.51
CA HIS A 162 -2.51 -15.78 -1.08
C HIS A 162 -2.66 -15.24 0.34
N HIS A 163 -1.55 -14.95 0.99
CA HIS A 163 -1.51 -14.39 2.35
C HIS A 163 -1.13 -12.90 2.41
N LYS A 164 -1.12 -12.23 1.25
CA LYS A 164 -0.71 -10.82 1.09
C LYS A 164 -1.74 -9.89 1.76
N PRO A 165 -1.31 -8.85 2.49
CA PRO A 165 -2.24 -7.94 3.15
C PRO A 165 -2.97 -7.05 2.14
N VAL A 166 -4.23 -6.72 2.46
CA VAL A 166 -5.11 -5.88 1.63
C VAL A 166 -5.50 -4.62 2.41
N GLY A 167 -5.02 -3.48 1.94
CA GLY A 167 -5.23 -2.17 2.55
C GLY A 167 -6.31 -1.33 1.85
N LEU A 168 -7.13 -0.64 2.62
CA LEU A 168 -8.02 0.44 2.16
C LEU A 168 -7.54 1.77 2.73
N LEU A 169 -7.14 2.68 1.84
CA LEU A 169 -6.86 4.06 2.21
C LEU A 169 -8.19 4.83 2.23
N ASN A 170 -8.82 4.88 3.41
CA ASN A 170 -10.18 5.37 3.62
C ASN A 170 -10.23 6.90 3.78
N VAL A 171 -9.88 7.60 2.71
CA VAL A 171 -9.82 9.08 2.66
C VAL A 171 -11.20 9.67 2.84
N GLU A 172 -11.38 10.50 3.87
CA GLU A 172 -12.66 11.15 4.20
C GLU A 172 -13.86 10.18 4.26
N GLY A 173 -13.64 8.95 4.71
CA GLY A 173 -14.72 7.95 4.83
C GLY A 173 -15.24 7.42 3.49
N TYR A 174 -14.46 7.53 2.40
CA TYR A 174 -14.85 7.05 1.06
C TYR A 174 -15.36 5.60 1.05
N TYR A 175 -14.76 4.73 1.88
CA TYR A 175 -15.10 3.32 2.00
C TYR A 175 -16.01 2.98 3.18
N ASP A 176 -16.54 3.97 3.93
CA ASP A 176 -17.35 3.71 5.13
C ASP A 176 -18.57 2.84 4.82
N SER A 177 -19.29 3.14 3.73
CA SER A 177 -20.45 2.35 3.30
C SER A 177 -20.08 0.93 2.88
N LEU A 178 -18.92 0.74 2.24
CA LEU A 178 -18.43 -0.58 1.87
C LEU A 178 -18.06 -1.40 3.11
N LEU A 179 -17.33 -0.79 4.05
CA LEU A 179 -16.95 -1.43 5.31
C LEU A 179 -18.19 -1.81 6.12
N THR A 180 -19.18 -0.92 6.19
CA THR A 180 -20.47 -1.17 6.85
C THR A 180 -21.22 -2.32 6.19
N PHE A 181 -21.25 -2.38 4.85
CA PHE A 181 -21.87 -3.49 4.13
C PHE A 181 -21.17 -4.83 4.42
N ILE A 182 -19.84 -4.83 4.50
CA ILE A 182 -19.08 -6.04 4.85
C ILE A 182 -19.32 -6.43 6.31
N ASP A 183 -19.42 -5.47 7.23
CA ASP A 183 -19.80 -5.73 8.62
C ASP A 183 -21.18 -6.38 8.72
N GLN A 184 -22.17 -5.89 7.96
CA GLN A 184 -23.47 -6.56 7.85
C GLN A 184 -23.34 -7.99 7.31
N ALA A 185 -22.52 -8.22 6.28
CA ALA A 185 -22.31 -9.56 5.75
C ALA A 185 -21.69 -10.51 6.78
N VAL A 186 -20.93 -9.98 7.75
CA VAL A 186 -20.44 -10.77 8.91
C VAL A 186 -21.58 -11.08 9.87
N GLU A 187 -22.41 -10.09 10.21
CA GLU A 187 -23.56 -10.27 11.09
C GLU A 187 -24.56 -11.29 10.53
N GLU A 188 -24.79 -11.27 9.22
CA GLU A 188 -25.67 -12.20 8.51
C GLU A 188 -25.01 -13.56 8.21
N GLY A 189 -23.74 -13.76 8.59
CA GLY A 189 -23.04 -15.05 8.46
C GLY A 189 -22.53 -15.39 7.04
N PHE A 190 -22.53 -14.44 6.11
CA PHE A 190 -21.94 -14.63 4.77
C PHE A 190 -20.41 -14.45 4.75
N VAL A 191 -19.87 -13.70 5.72
CA VAL A 191 -18.42 -13.50 5.90
C VAL A 191 -18.03 -13.91 7.32
N SER A 192 -16.98 -14.72 7.47
CA SER A 192 -16.52 -15.09 8.81
C SER A 192 -15.83 -13.92 9.52
N PRO A 193 -15.88 -13.84 10.87
CA PRO A 193 -15.13 -12.83 11.62
C PRO A 193 -13.61 -12.86 11.37
N ALA A 194 -13.07 -14.01 10.95
CA ALA A 194 -11.67 -14.13 10.53
C ALA A 194 -11.44 -13.51 9.15
N ALA A 195 -12.28 -13.84 8.16
CA ALA A 195 -12.20 -13.27 6.81
C ALA A 195 -12.39 -11.75 6.82
N ARG A 196 -13.19 -11.21 7.74
CA ARG A 196 -13.34 -9.76 7.92
C ARG A 196 -12.02 -9.01 8.18
N ARG A 197 -11.04 -9.69 8.79
CA ARG A 197 -9.71 -9.14 9.14
C ARG A 197 -8.75 -9.09 7.96
N ILE A 198 -9.10 -9.69 6.82
CA ILE A 198 -8.32 -9.57 5.56
C ILE A 198 -8.16 -8.09 5.19
N ILE A 199 -9.21 -7.30 5.42
CA ILE A 199 -9.24 -5.88 5.09
C ILE A 199 -8.66 -5.06 6.24
N VAL A 200 -7.55 -4.38 5.97
CA VAL A 200 -6.95 -3.39 6.84
C VAL A 200 -7.34 -2.00 6.33
N SER A 201 -7.98 -1.17 7.14
CA SER A 201 -8.31 0.22 6.74
C SER A 201 -7.64 1.26 7.63
N ALA A 202 -7.30 2.40 7.03
CA ALA A 202 -6.83 3.59 7.75
C ALA A 202 -7.13 4.87 6.93
N PRO A 203 -7.32 6.02 7.60
CA PRO A 203 -7.63 7.28 6.94
C PRO A 203 -6.43 7.96 6.28
N THR A 204 -5.19 7.59 6.64
CA THR A 204 -3.95 8.19 6.10
C THR A 204 -3.00 7.10 5.61
N ALA A 205 -2.13 7.44 4.65
CA ALA A 205 -1.21 6.46 4.09
C ALA A 205 -0.20 5.99 5.14
N HIS A 206 0.30 6.90 5.99
CA HIS A 206 1.20 6.54 7.08
C HIS A 206 0.59 5.48 8.03
N GLN A 207 -0.62 5.71 8.52
CA GLN A 207 -1.30 4.75 9.41
C GLN A 207 -1.62 3.44 8.69
N LEU A 208 -1.96 3.50 7.40
CA LEU A 208 -2.21 2.29 6.62
C LEU A 208 -0.93 1.46 6.52
N MET A 209 0.19 2.08 6.17
CA MET A 209 1.48 1.41 6.03
C MET A 209 1.93 0.76 7.34
N GLU A 210 1.81 1.46 8.48
CA GLU A 210 2.11 0.87 9.79
C GLU A 210 1.28 -0.39 10.05
N LYS A 211 -0.04 -0.36 9.80
CA LYS A 211 -0.90 -1.53 9.99
C LYS A 211 -0.58 -2.67 9.02
N LEU A 212 -0.19 -2.37 7.78
CA LEU A 212 0.18 -3.39 6.78
C LEU A 212 1.50 -4.07 7.16
N GLU A 213 2.48 -3.32 7.69
CA GLU A 213 3.73 -3.89 8.20
C GLU A 213 3.47 -4.86 9.35
N GLU A 214 2.57 -4.51 10.27
CA GLU A 214 2.16 -5.33 11.42
C GLU A 214 1.20 -6.47 11.07
N TYR A 215 0.66 -6.51 9.85
CA TYR A 215 -0.32 -7.51 9.45
C TYR A 215 0.28 -8.93 9.48
N VAL A 216 -0.38 -9.80 10.26
CA VAL A 216 -0.13 -11.25 10.26
C VAL A 216 -1.39 -11.94 9.73
N PRO A 217 -1.28 -12.77 8.66
CA PRO A 217 -2.42 -13.50 8.13
C PRO A 217 -3.01 -14.41 9.20
N TYR A 218 -4.32 -14.29 9.43
CA TYR A 218 -5.04 -15.12 10.40
C TYR A 218 -6.24 -15.77 9.72
N TYR A 219 -6.12 -17.02 9.28
CA TYR A 219 -7.28 -17.80 8.85
C TYR A 219 -7.04 -19.32 8.93
N GLU A 220 -8.10 -20.04 9.28
CA GLU A 220 -8.22 -21.47 8.99
C GLU A 220 -8.43 -21.64 7.47
N MET A 221 -7.63 -22.47 6.83
CA MET A 221 -7.72 -22.68 5.37
C MET A 221 -9.06 -23.33 5.01
N VAL A 222 -9.84 -22.70 4.13
CA VAL A 222 -11.06 -23.31 3.56
C VAL A 222 -10.68 -24.34 2.48
N ALA A 223 -9.62 -24.06 1.70
CA ALA A 223 -9.02 -24.99 0.76
C ALA A 223 -7.53 -25.13 1.06
N SER A 224 -7.08 -26.35 1.36
CA SER A 224 -5.64 -26.64 1.43
C SER A 224 -5.13 -26.90 0.01
N GLY A 225 -4.08 -26.18 -0.42
CA GLY A 225 -3.35 -26.50 -1.66
C GLY A 225 -3.57 -25.60 -2.89
N LEU A 226 -4.27 -24.46 -2.77
CA LEU A 226 -4.35 -23.47 -3.86
C LEU A 226 -3.21 -22.45 -3.75
N ASP A 227 -1.95 -22.87 -3.86
CA ASP A 227 -0.82 -21.93 -3.85
C ASP A 227 -0.44 -21.55 -5.30
N TRP A 228 -0.26 -20.25 -5.58
CA TRP A 228 0.16 -19.76 -6.91
C TRP A 228 1.51 -20.35 -7.36
N GLU A 229 2.30 -20.87 -6.43
CA GLU A 229 3.61 -21.46 -6.73
C GLU A 229 3.53 -22.90 -7.29
N ALA A 230 2.36 -23.55 -7.26
CA ALA A 230 2.21 -24.94 -7.68
C ALA A 230 2.39 -25.18 -9.20
N ASP A 231 2.21 -24.15 -10.04
CA ASP A 231 2.36 -24.28 -11.50
C ASP A 231 3.82 -24.15 -11.98
N ARG A 232 4.83 -24.19 -11.09
CA ARG A 232 6.26 -24.18 -11.47
C ARG A 232 6.88 -25.56 -11.71
N LEU A 233 6.09 -26.60 -11.76
CA LEU A 233 6.53 -27.94 -12.15
C LEU A 233 5.49 -28.54 -13.10
N ASP A 234 5.57 -28.18 -14.38
CA ASP A 234 5.40 -29.12 -15.49
C ASP A 234 5.62 -28.40 -16.83
N PHE A 235 6.61 -28.92 -17.58
CA PHE A 235 7.11 -28.61 -18.94
C PHE A 235 8.14 -27.47 -19.12
#